data_AF-G2QSY0-F1
#
_entry.id   AF-G2QSY0-F1
#
_cell.length_a   1.000
_cell.length_b   1.000
_cell.length_c   1.000
_cell.angle_alpha   90.00
_cell.angle_beta   90.00
_cell.angle_gamma   90.00
#
_symmetry.space_group_name_H-M   'P 1'
#
loop_
_entity.id
_entity.type
_entity.pdbx_description
1 polymer ?
#
loop_
_entity_poly.entity_id
_entity_poly.type
_entity_poly.pdbx_seq_one_letter_code
_entity_poly.pdbx_strand_id
1 'polypeptide(L)'
;MALLVGDGVLGAASILSLPLLEGPDVIAGAVNFAKIGKEDLAQCPLVAVNVDAGGEGLALFRADVRNALKYEALWTEANVGRISEWLRRGALPAGEAGMKAPVRNLICSLLRNARAAVQDEESRDLSSNLKAKVAPGTAARLDQALSEWAQKAHAELQQQLDAAFATRPWSKLGWWKLFWRADDVGMVTSELVALRFLPEAEKAMIYLAGRIQEAGAMEGQQGQPIYTGPALPPPLAGARSAHTVAPESVSKWPTHIPFTRNYLQEKTVPALQALAQKLVVQSASLAGLSTALAGLSYLSGLGAYECGAIAALGIVLSFRRLQQKWDAAREYWESEVREEGRKAIRATEASVAEVLDKAGKALDSRADRTAQLEELRNIEKVIARAEEALARIK
;
A
#
# COMPACT_ATOMS: atom_id res chain seq x y z
N MET A 1 29.30 -17.08 33.38
CA MET A 1 30.76 -17.19 33.18
C MET A 1 30.97 -18.16 32.04
N ALA A 2 31.81 -17.82 31.08
CA ALA A 2 32.07 -18.67 29.92
C ALA A 2 33.58 -18.92 29.81
N LEU A 3 33.97 -20.19 29.68
CA LEU A 3 35.34 -20.57 29.39
C LEU A 3 35.39 -21.00 27.92
N LEU A 4 36.12 -20.25 27.11
CA LEU A 4 36.38 -20.61 25.72
C LEU A 4 37.66 -21.45 25.68
N VAL A 5 37.57 -22.65 25.15
CA VAL A 5 38.71 -23.57 25.04
C VAL A 5 39.11 -23.69 23.58
N GLY A 6 40.37 -23.38 23.29
CA GLY A 6 40.96 -23.51 21.97
C GLY A 6 42.15 -24.47 21.98
N ASP A 7 42.48 -25.05 20.83
CA ASP A 7 43.66 -25.89 20.67
C ASP A 7 44.66 -25.24 19.71
N GLY A 8 45.92 -25.16 20.16
CA GLY A 8 47.02 -24.57 19.41
C GLY A 8 46.83 -23.11 19.01
N VAL A 9 47.67 -22.67 18.06
CA VAL A 9 47.73 -21.26 17.61
C VAL A 9 46.46 -20.83 16.87
N LEU A 10 45.82 -21.76 16.14
CA LEU A 10 44.56 -21.50 15.43
C LEU A 10 43.39 -21.29 16.40
N GLY A 11 43.32 -22.08 17.48
CA GLY A 11 42.37 -21.88 18.57
C GLY A 11 42.61 -20.57 19.32
N ALA A 12 43.87 -20.15 19.48
CA ALA A 12 44.18 -18.84 20.05
C ALA A 12 43.69 -17.69 19.16
N ALA A 13 43.91 -17.77 17.84
CA ALA A 13 43.51 -16.73 16.89
C ALA A 13 41.99 -16.57 16.81
N SER A 14 41.22 -17.66 16.89
CA SER A 14 39.75 -17.62 16.88
C SER A 14 39.15 -17.09 18.18
N ILE A 15 39.84 -17.28 19.30
CA ILE A 15 39.43 -16.74 20.60
C ILE A 15 39.77 -15.24 20.65
N LEU A 16 40.96 -14.83 20.20
CA LEU A 16 41.38 -13.41 20.17
C LEU A 16 40.57 -12.52 19.22
N SER A 17 39.91 -13.10 18.21
CA SER A 17 39.04 -12.34 17.31
C SER A 17 37.68 -12.01 17.93
N LEU A 18 37.35 -12.59 19.09
CA LEU A 18 36.16 -12.24 19.88
C LEU A 18 36.47 -11.07 20.81
N PRO A 19 35.47 -10.22 21.14
CA PRO A 19 35.63 -9.10 22.07
C PRO A 19 35.74 -9.60 23.53
N LEU A 20 36.84 -10.28 23.86
CA LEU A 20 37.15 -10.80 25.20
C LEU A 20 37.51 -9.71 26.21
N LEU A 21 37.75 -8.50 25.73
CA LEU A 21 38.21 -7.35 26.52
C LEU A 21 37.09 -6.70 27.36
N GLU A 22 35.82 -7.08 27.17
CA GLU A 22 34.70 -6.46 27.89
C GLU A 22 34.43 -7.05 29.29
N GLY A 23 35.27 -7.98 29.77
CA GLY A 23 35.15 -8.49 31.14
C GLY A 23 36.03 -9.70 31.42
N PRO A 24 37.30 -9.52 31.83
CA PRO A 24 38.23 -10.63 32.13
C PRO A 24 37.74 -11.52 33.29
N ASP A 25 36.81 -11.03 34.10
CA ASP A 25 36.19 -11.77 35.19
C ASP A 25 34.98 -12.64 34.74
N VAL A 26 34.49 -12.49 33.50
CA VAL A 26 33.28 -13.17 33.02
C VAL A 26 33.58 -14.16 31.90
N ILE A 27 34.51 -13.83 31.01
CA ILE A 27 34.93 -14.67 29.90
C ILE A 27 36.45 -14.86 29.98
N ALA A 28 36.88 -16.12 30.08
CA ALA A 28 38.29 -16.48 29.98
C ALA A 28 38.52 -17.36 28.76
N GLY A 29 39.59 -17.08 28.02
CA GLY A 29 40.09 -17.97 26.98
C GLY A 29 41.21 -18.84 27.54
N ALA A 30 41.06 -20.15 27.43
CA ALA A 30 42.10 -21.13 27.72
C ALA A 30 42.53 -21.80 26.41
N VAL A 31 43.84 -21.88 26.16
CA VAL A 31 44.36 -22.52 24.95
C VAL A 31 45.35 -23.61 25.30
N ASN A 32 45.17 -24.77 24.69
CA ASN A 32 46.10 -25.88 24.81
C ASN A 32 47.34 -25.61 23.96
N PHE A 33 48.51 -25.58 24.60
CA PHE A 33 49.79 -25.44 23.93
C PHE A 33 50.77 -26.50 24.45
N ALA A 34 51.29 -27.33 23.55
CA ALA A 34 52.12 -28.47 23.93
C ALA A 34 53.48 -28.07 24.54
N LYS A 35 54.13 -27.01 24.02
CA LYS A 35 55.40 -26.46 24.55
C LYS A 35 55.54 -24.98 24.19
N ILE A 36 55.39 -24.08 25.17
CA ILE A 36 55.65 -22.64 25.01
C ILE A 36 56.72 -22.21 26.03
N GLY A 37 57.65 -21.35 25.60
CA GLY A 37 58.64 -20.74 26.47
C GLY A 37 58.00 -19.82 27.50
N LYS A 38 58.51 -19.78 28.74
CA LYS A 38 57.95 -18.98 29.84
C LYS A 38 57.84 -17.48 29.53
N GLU A 39 58.60 -16.98 28.55
CA GLU A 39 58.64 -15.59 28.10
C GLU A 39 57.46 -15.23 27.18
N ASP A 40 57.05 -16.14 26.28
CA ASP A 40 55.90 -15.95 25.37
C ASP A 40 54.55 -16.08 26.09
N LEU A 41 54.53 -16.84 27.20
CA LEU A 41 53.39 -16.99 28.12
C LEU A 41 53.03 -15.70 28.87
N ALA A 42 53.99 -14.78 29.05
CA ALA A 42 53.78 -13.55 29.81
C ALA A 42 53.09 -12.44 29.01
N GLN A 43 53.14 -12.52 27.67
CA GLN A 43 52.58 -11.51 26.76
C GLN A 43 51.19 -11.89 26.21
N CYS A 44 50.74 -13.14 26.44
CA CYS A 44 49.45 -13.62 25.98
C CYS A 44 48.32 -13.23 26.96
N PRO A 45 47.21 -12.61 26.49
CA PRO A 45 46.03 -12.35 27.32
C PRO A 45 45.19 -13.62 27.61
N LEU A 46 45.62 -14.79 27.12
CA LEU A 46 44.96 -16.09 27.23
C LEU A 46 45.66 -16.97 28.26
N VAL A 47 44.91 -17.85 28.92
CA VAL A 47 45.47 -18.84 29.85
C VAL A 47 45.99 -20.02 29.03
N ALA A 48 47.31 -20.11 28.85
CA ALA A 48 47.94 -21.27 28.25
C ALA A 48 47.95 -22.46 29.23
N VAL A 49 47.43 -23.60 28.76
CA VAL A 49 47.31 -24.87 29.49
C VAL A 49 48.06 -25.93 28.69
N ASN A 50 48.70 -26.87 29.38
CA ASN A 50 49.24 -28.08 28.75
C ASN A 50 48.42 -29.28 29.22
N VAL A 51 47.46 -29.70 28.38
CA VAL A 51 46.53 -30.79 28.72
C VAL A 51 47.25 -32.14 28.73
N ASP A 52 48.25 -32.32 27.85
CA ASP A 52 49.01 -33.56 27.72
C ASP A 52 49.85 -33.83 28.99
N ALA A 53 50.59 -32.82 29.46
CA ALA A 53 51.34 -32.91 30.71
C ALA A 53 50.42 -33.18 31.92
N GLY A 54 49.26 -32.53 31.97
CA GLY A 54 48.26 -32.76 33.02
C GLY A 54 47.69 -34.19 33.01
N GLY A 55 47.45 -34.73 31.82
CA GLY A 55 46.97 -36.10 31.62
C GLY A 55 48.02 -37.15 32.03
N GLU A 56 49.27 -36.97 31.61
CA GLU A 56 50.40 -37.84 31.96
C GLU A 56 50.66 -37.82 33.47
N GLY A 57 50.66 -36.64 34.09
CA GLY A 57 50.81 -36.51 35.54
C GLY A 57 49.72 -37.27 36.30
N LEU A 58 48.47 -37.13 35.89
CA LEU A 58 47.34 -37.81 36.54
C LEU A 58 47.41 -39.33 36.37
N ALA A 59 47.84 -39.82 35.20
CA ALA A 59 48.05 -41.24 34.95
C ALA A 59 49.15 -41.83 35.84
N LEU A 60 50.27 -41.11 36.00
CA LEU A 60 51.38 -41.52 36.86
C LEU A 60 51.01 -41.56 38.35
N PHE A 61 50.20 -40.59 38.80
CA PHE A 61 49.68 -40.56 40.16
C PHE A 61 48.69 -41.69 40.44
N ARG A 62 47.80 -41.99 39.48
CA ARG A 62 46.84 -43.10 39.59
C ARG A 62 47.53 -44.47 39.60
N ALA A 63 48.69 -44.59 38.96
CA ALA A 63 49.46 -45.82 38.91
C ALA A 63 50.16 -46.13 40.24
N ASP A 64 50.80 -45.14 40.87
CA ASP A 64 51.44 -45.30 42.18
C ASP A 64 51.57 -43.95 42.89
N VAL A 65 51.20 -43.90 44.18
CA VAL A 65 51.32 -42.73 45.05
C VAL A 65 52.78 -42.27 45.20
N ARG A 66 53.75 -43.19 45.02
CA ARG A 66 55.20 -42.88 45.03
C ARG A 66 55.63 -41.91 43.92
N ASN A 67 54.81 -41.73 42.88
CA ASN A 67 55.06 -40.79 41.78
C ASN A 67 54.57 -39.36 42.09
N ALA A 68 54.17 -39.06 43.33
CA ALA A 68 53.62 -37.75 43.73
C ALA A 68 54.51 -36.55 43.33
N LEU A 69 55.84 -36.67 43.45
CA LEU A 69 56.76 -35.60 43.06
C LEU A 69 56.75 -35.33 41.54
N LYS A 70 56.62 -36.38 40.73
CA LYS A 70 56.53 -36.25 39.26
C LYS A 70 55.16 -35.71 38.85
N TYR A 71 54.11 -36.09 39.55
CA TYR A 71 52.78 -35.53 39.40
C TYR A 71 52.77 -34.02 39.69
N GLU A 72 53.38 -33.58 40.79
CA GLU A 72 53.44 -32.16 41.15
C GLU A 72 54.15 -31.32 40.08
N ALA A 73 55.26 -31.84 39.52
CA ALA A 73 55.97 -31.20 38.42
C ALA A 73 55.12 -31.08 37.14
N LEU A 74 54.46 -32.16 36.74
CA LEU A 74 53.61 -32.17 35.53
C LEU A 74 52.31 -31.38 35.70
N TRP A 75 51.76 -31.35 36.92
CA TRP A 75 50.55 -30.61 37.25
C TRP A 75 50.81 -29.09 37.29
N THR A 76 51.97 -28.68 37.78
CA THR A 76 52.41 -27.28 37.72
C THR A 76 52.73 -26.84 36.29
N GLU A 77 53.30 -27.73 35.47
CA GLU A 77 53.51 -27.50 34.03
C GLU A 77 52.18 -27.37 33.25
N ALA A 78 51.16 -28.14 33.64
CA ALA A 78 49.83 -28.08 33.02
C ALA A 78 49.11 -26.73 33.25
N ASN A 79 49.51 -25.95 34.27
CA ASN A 79 48.99 -24.61 34.57
C ASN A 79 47.46 -24.51 34.79
N VAL A 80 46.81 -25.64 35.09
CA VAL A 80 45.35 -25.73 35.35
C VAL A 80 44.93 -24.95 36.60
N GLY A 81 45.87 -24.72 37.52
CA GLY A 81 45.68 -23.94 38.75
C GLY A 81 45.13 -22.52 38.49
N ARG A 82 45.59 -21.84 37.43
CA ARG A 82 45.13 -20.48 37.08
C ARG A 82 43.65 -20.44 36.69
N ILE A 83 43.15 -21.45 35.99
CA ILE A 83 41.73 -21.57 35.64
C ILE A 83 40.90 -21.83 36.90
N SER A 84 41.40 -22.69 37.80
CA SER A 84 40.72 -22.96 39.08
C SER A 84 40.64 -21.71 39.97
N GLU A 85 41.68 -20.88 39.98
CA GLU A 85 41.74 -19.63 40.73
C GLU A 85 40.84 -18.56 40.11
N TRP A 86 40.77 -18.48 38.77
CA TRP A 86 39.83 -17.63 38.06
C TRP A 86 38.37 -18.02 38.33
N LEU A 87 38.04 -19.31 38.27
CA LEU A 87 36.71 -19.83 38.62
C LEU A 87 36.34 -19.53 40.08
N ARG A 88 37.28 -19.70 41.01
CA ARG A 88 37.06 -19.38 42.44
C ARG A 88 36.81 -17.90 42.66
N ARG A 89 37.62 -17.02 42.03
CA ARG A 89 37.42 -15.56 42.07
C ARG A 89 36.06 -15.15 41.50
N GLY A 90 35.61 -15.84 40.46
CA GLY A 90 34.30 -15.60 39.85
C GLY A 90 33.09 -16.11 40.64
N ALA A 91 33.27 -17.17 41.42
CA ALA A 91 32.20 -17.82 42.20
C ALA A 91 31.95 -17.14 43.56
N LEU A 92 32.98 -16.51 44.14
CA LEU A 92 32.93 -15.86 45.44
C LEU A 92 32.39 -14.42 45.33
N PRO A 93 31.51 -13.97 46.23
CA PRO A 93 31.12 -12.56 46.33
C PRO A 93 32.31 -11.72 46.82
N ALA A 94 32.42 -10.47 46.37
CA ALA A 94 33.50 -9.56 46.73
C ALA A 94 33.42 -9.01 48.18
N GLY A 95 32.58 -9.59 49.04
CA GLY A 95 32.38 -9.20 50.45
C GLY A 95 31.08 -9.77 51.05
N GLU A 96 30.80 -9.49 52.32
CA GLU A 96 29.60 -9.99 53.05
C GLU A 96 28.26 -9.41 52.53
N ALA A 97 28.29 -8.36 51.71
CA ALA A 97 27.10 -7.73 51.10
C ALA A 97 27.24 -7.44 49.59
N GLY A 98 28.32 -7.88 48.95
CA GLY A 98 28.66 -7.50 47.57
C GLY A 98 28.10 -8.45 46.51
N MET A 99 27.60 -7.89 45.41
CA MET A 99 27.08 -8.66 44.27
C MET A 99 28.22 -9.36 43.51
N LYS A 100 27.97 -10.59 43.02
CA LYS A 100 28.95 -11.31 42.18
C LYS A 100 29.25 -10.50 40.90
N ALA A 101 30.53 -10.27 40.60
CA ALA A 101 30.97 -9.46 39.45
C ALA A 101 30.35 -9.88 38.09
N PRO A 102 30.18 -11.19 37.80
CA PRO A 102 29.53 -11.62 36.54
C PRO A 102 28.06 -11.22 36.45
N VAL A 103 27.35 -11.21 37.57
CA VAL A 103 25.92 -10.83 37.60
C VAL A 103 25.79 -9.32 37.46
N ARG A 104 26.69 -8.55 38.09
CA ARG A 104 26.77 -7.10 37.90
C ARG A 104 27.03 -6.74 36.44
N ASN A 105 27.98 -7.40 35.79
CA ASN A 105 28.29 -7.15 34.38
C ASN A 105 27.13 -7.53 33.46
N LEU A 106 26.40 -8.61 33.75
CA LEU A 106 25.19 -8.98 33.02
C LEU A 106 24.08 -7.92 33.17
N ILE A 107 23.86 -7.42 34.39
CA ILE A 107 22.85 -6.37 34.60
C ILE A 107 23.26 -5.07 33.88
N CYS A 108 24.54 -4.70 33.94
CA CYS A 108 25.05 -3.55 33.18
C CYS A 108 24.86 -3.71 31.67
N SER A 109 25.11 -4.90 31.10
CA SER A 109 24.91 -5.13 29.67
C SER A 109 23.43 -5.12 29.29
N LEU A 110 22.55 -5.71 30.10
CA LEU A 110 21.10 -5.65 29.89
C LEU A 110 20.56 -4.22 29.94
N LEU A 111 21.00 -3.39 30.90
CA LEU A 111 20.60 -1.99 31.00
C LEU A 111 21.09 -1.17 29.81
N ARG A 112 22.34 -1.36 29.37
CA ARG A 112 22.87 -0.71 28.16
C ARG A 112 22.10 -1.10 26.90
N ASN A 113 21.82 -2.38 26.72
CA ASN A 113 21.06 -2.87 25.57
C ASN A 113 19.62 -2.35 25.58
N ALA A 114 18.97 -2.33 26.75
CA ALA A 114 17.62 -1.77 26.89
C ALA A 114 17.61 -0.27 26.55
N ARG A 115 18.60 0.50 27.01
CA ARG A 115 18.72 1.93 26.67
C ARG A 115 18.94 2.15 25.17
N ALA A 116 19.79 1.36 24.54
CA ALA A 116 20.03 1.43 23.10
C ALA A 116 18.75 1.12 22.29
N ALA A 117 17.99 0.09 22.70
CA ALA A 117 16.72 -0.25 22.07
C ALA A 117 15.69 0.88 22.18
N VAL A 118 15.58 1.53 23.34
CA VAL A 118 14.68 2.68 23.54
C VAL A 118 15.08 3.85 22.65
N GLN A 119 16.37 4.18 22.56
CA GLN A 119 16.86 5.26 21.70
C GLN A 119 16.62 5.00 20.21
N ASP A 120 16.77 3.74 19.78
CA ASP A 120 16.47 3.32 18.42
C ASP A 120 14.97 3.51 18.11
N GLU A 121 14.07 3.14 19.02
CA GLU A 121 12.62 3.35 18.84
C GLU A 121 12.25 4.84 18.84
N GLU A 122 12.82 5.64 19.76
CA GLU A 122 12.61 7.10 19.78
C GLU A 122 13.06 7.77 18.48
N SER A 123 14.19 7.34 17.91
CA SER A 123 14.70 7.88 16.64
C SER A 123 13.76 7.55 15.46
N ARG A 124 13.21 6.33 15.43
CA ARG A 124 12.21 5.91 14.43
C ARG A 124 10.94 6.74 14.58
N ASP A 125 10.52 7.01 15.80
CA ASP A 125 9.32 7.80 16.08
C ASP A 125 9.49 9.29 15.76
N LEU A 126 10.65 9.88 16.03
CA LEU A 126 10.97 11.25 15.60
C LEU A 126 10.97 11.38 14.07
N SER A 127 11.55 10.40 13.38
CA SER A 127 11.60 10.41 11.91
C SER A 127 10.21 10.29 11.27
N SER A 128 9.27 9.56 11.88
CA SER A 128 7.90 9.44 11.40
C SER A 128 7.04 10.66 11.75
N ASN A 129 7.19 11.23 12.96
CA ASN A 129 6.47 12.45 13.35
C ASN A 129 6.86 13.67 12.50
N LEU A 130 8.12 13.81 12.11
CA LEU A 130 8.55 14.89 11.22
C LEU A 130 7.91 14.80 9.83
N LYS A 131 7.55 13.60 9.38
CA LYS A 131 6.85 13.35 8.11
C LYS A 131 5.34 13.61 8.21
N ALA A 132 4.71 13.27 9.33
CA ALA A 132 3.26 13.35 9.51
C ALA A 132 2.83 14.71 10.13
N LYS A 133 2.67 15.76 9.31
CA LYS A 133 2.19 17.09 9.72
C LYS A 133 0.66 17.22 9.87
N VAL A 134 -0.08 16.12 10.03
CA VAL A 134 -1.55 16.17 10.02
C VAL A 134 -2.11 16.62 11.38
N ALA A 135 -3.00 17.62 11.39
CA ALA A 135 -3.68 18.10 12.57
C ALA A 135 -4.91 17.22 12.94
N PRO A 136 -5.17 16.97 14.24
CA PRO A 136 -6.34 16.19 14.67
C PRO A 136 -7.64 16.90 14.26
N GLY A 137 -8.61 16.12 13.76
CA GLY A 137 -9.90 16.63 13.25
C GLY A 137 -9.93 17.00 11.76
N THR A 138 -8.81 16.89 11.04
CA THR A 138 -8.76 17.15 9.59
C THR A 138 -9.49 16.07 8.79
N ALA A 139 -9.39 14.80 9.19
CA ALA A 139 -10.07 13.68 8.51
C ALA A 139 -11.60 13.82 8.55
N ALA A 140 -12.19 14.13 9.71
CA ALA A 140 -13.64 14.35 9.83
C ALA A 140 -14.14 15.54 8.98
N ARG A 141 -13.34 16.60 8.87
CA ARG A 141 -13.66 17.76 7.99
C ARG A 141 -13.58 17.39 6.51
N LEU A 142 -12.64 16.54 6.13
CA LEU A 142 -12.50 16.04 4.75
C LEU A 142 -13.64 15.07 4.40
N ASP A 143 -14.08 14.25 5.35
CA ASP A 143 -15.22 13.35 5.19
C ASP A 143 -16.53 14.12 5.01
N GLN A 144 -16.74 15.14 5.85
CA GLN A 144 -17.85 16.07 5.66
C GLN A 144 -17.78 16.76 4.29
N ALA A 145 -16.61 17.25 3.88
CA ALA A 145 -16.45 17.88 2.58
C ALA A 145 -16.71 16.92 1.40
N LEU A 146 -16.36 15.63 1.55
CA LEU A 146 -16.67 14.59 0.57
C LEU A 146 -18.19 14.36 0.47
N SER A 147 -18.89 14.27 1.61
CA SER A 147 -20.35 14.10 1.64
C SER A 147 -21.09 15.31 1.02
N GLU A 148 -20.63 16.53 1.32
CA GLU A 148 -21.17 17.76 0.74
C GLU A 148 -20.91 17.82 -0.77
N TRP A 149 -19.73 17.38 -1.21
CA TRP A 149 -19.39 17.26 -2.62
C TRP A 149 -20.29 16.25 -3.33
N ALA A 150 -20.50 15.06 -2.76
CA ALA A 150 -21.33 14.01 -3.35
C ALA A 150 -22.79 14.49 -3.52
N GLN A 151 -23.34 15.16 -2.50
CA GLN A 151 -24.67 15.76 -2.58
C GLN A 151 -24.77 16.82 -3.68
N LYS A 152 -23.77 17.71 -3.79
CA LYS A 152 -23.73 18.73 -4.85
C LYS A 152 -23.55 18.12 -6.24
N ALA A 153 -22.73 17.09 -6.38
CA ALA A 153 -22.52 16.38 -7.65
C ALA A 153 -23.80 15.68 -8.13
N HIS A 154 -24.55 15.05 -7.23
CA HIS A 154 -25.85 14.46 -7.57
C HIS A 154 -26.89 15.52 -7.95
N ALA A 155 -26.93 16.65 -7.24
CA ALA A 155 -27.80 17.76 -7.58
C ALA A 155 -27.45 18.38 -8.94
N GLU A 156 -26.15 18.59 -9.21
CA GLU A 156 -25.64 19.10 -10.49
C GLU A 156 -26.03 18.14 -11.62
N LEU A 157 -25.79 16.83 -11.46
CA LEU A 157 -26.13 15.83 -12.48
C LEU A 157 -27.60 15.94 -12.89
N GLN A 158 -28.50 16.00 -11.91
CA GLN A 158 -29.92 16.10 -12.17
C GLN A 158 -30.27 17.44 -12.83
N GLN A 159 -29.85 18.56 -12.23
CA GLN A 159 -30.20 19.89 -12.72
C GLN A 159 -29.63 20.19 -14.11
N GLN A 160 -28.35 19.86 -14.35
CA GLN A 160 -27.70 20.12 -15.63
C GLN A 160 -28.24 19.21 -16.73
N LEU A 161 -28.49 17.92 -16.47
CA LEU A 161 -29.06 17.03 -17.48
C LEU A 161 -30.52 17.34 -17.76
N ASP A 162 -31.34 17.64 -16.75
CA ASP A 162 -32.74 18.02 -16.97
C ASP A 162 -32.83 19.35 -17.73
N ALA A 163 -31.97 20.33 -17.41
CA ALA A 163 -31.86 21.56 -18.19
C ALA A 163 -31.39 21.26 -19.62
N ALA A 164 -30.41 20.38 -19.80
CA ALA A 164 -29.86 20.01 -21.10
C ALA A 164 -30.91 19.35 -22.00
N PHE A 165 -31.66 18.38 -21.50
CA PHE A 165 -32.72 17.71 -22.25
C PHE A 165 -33.96 18.60 -22.44
N ALA A 166 -34.19 19.59 -21.57
CA ALA A 166 -35.22 20.61 -21.81
C ALA A 166 -34.82 21.63 -22.90
N THR A 167 -33.56 21.68 -23.32
CA THR A 167 -33.11 22.69 -24.29
C THR A 167 -33.69 22.50 -25.69
N ARG A 168 -33.77 23.62 -26.44
CA ARG A 168 -34.24 23.64 -27.84
C ARG A 168 -33.40 22.75 -28.78
N PRO A 169 -32.06 22.65 -28.68
CA PRO A 169 -31.27 21.74 -29.51
C PRO A 169 -31.69 20.28 -29.36
N TRP A 170 -31.93 19.81 -28.12
CA TRP A 170 -32.37 18.43 -27.89
C TRP A 170 -33.76 18.14 -28.46
N SER A 171 -34.73 19.03 -28.24
CA SER A 171 -36.08 18.88 -28.83
C SER A 171 -36.10 19.04 -30.36
N LYS A 172 -35.07 19.66 -30.96
CA LYS A 172 -34.88 19.69 -32.41
C LYS A 172 -34.41 18.36 -32.99
N LEU A 173 -34.02 17.39 -32.18
CA LEU A 173 -33.74 16.02 -32.64
C LEU A 173 -35.03 15.18 -32.79
N GLY A 174 -36.16 15.79 -33.11
CA GLY A 174 -37.41 15.06 -33.39
C GLY A 174 -37.35 14.27 -34.71
N TRP A 175 -38.07 13.15 -34.80
CA TRP A 175 -38.05 12.23 -35.93
C TRP A 175 -38.07 12.91 -37.31
N TRP A 176 -39.01 13.82 -37.54
CA TRP A 176 -39.17 14.47 -38.85
C TRP A 176 -37.99 15.37 -39.24
N LYS A 177 -37.20 15.86 -38.27
CA LYS A 177 -36.04 16.72 -38.54
C LYS A 177 -34.79 15.93 -38.92
N LEU A 178 -34.73 14.64 -38.58
CA LEU A 178 -33.60 13.76 -38.92
C LEU A 178 -33.35 13.67 -40.43
N PHE A 179 -34.41 13.74 -41.24
CA PHE A 179 -34.30 13.71 -42.69
C PHE A 179 -33.43 14.85 -43.26
N TRP A 180 -33.34 15.97 -42.55
CA TRP A 180 -32.57 17.14 -42.95
C TRP A 180 -31.28 17.31 -42.13
N ARG A 181 -31.27 16.77 -40.91
CA ARG A 181 -30.27 17.05 -39.87
C ARG A 181 -29.84 15.79 -39.11
N ALA A 182 -29.73 14.65 -39.80
CA ALA A 182 -29.21 13.43 -39.19
C ALA A 182 -27.76 13.62 -38.67
N ASP A 183 -27.01 14.54 -39.27
CA ASP A 183 -25.62 14.84 -38.89
C ASP A 183 -25.52 15.74 -37.64
N ASP A 184 -26.52 16.58 -37.37
CA ASP A 184 -26.56 17.43 -36.17
C ASP A 184 -26.65 16.60 -34.87
N VAL A 185 -27.06 15.33 -34.94
CA VAL A 185 -27.22 14.44 -33.76
C VAL A 185 -25.91 14.30 -33.01
N GLY A 186 -24.81 14.02 -33.72
CA GLY A 186 -23.49 13.84 -33.11
C GLY A 186 -22.99 15.13 -32.46
N MET A 187 -23.12 16.26 -33.16
CA MET A 187 -22.72 17.57 -32.64
C MET A 187 -23.52 17.96 -31.39
N VAL A 188 -24.85 17.91 -31.44
CA VAL A 188 -25.72 18.33 -30.33
C VAL A 188 -25.51 17.45 -29.10
N THR A 189 -25.39 16.13 -29.27
CA THR A 189 -25.16 15.21 -28.15
C THR A 189 -23.74 15.30 -27.58
N SER A 190 -22.74 15.49 -28.43
CA SER A 190 -21.36 15.73 -27.99
C SER A 190 -21.23 17.04 -27.21
N GLU A 191 -21.82 18.12 -27.71
CA GLU A 191 -21.85 19.43 -27.04
C GLU A 191 -22.58 19.36 -25.69
N LEU A 192 -23.71 18.64 -25.65
CA LEU A 192 -24.47 18.41 -24.42
C LEU A 192 -23.60 17.72 -23.36
N VAL A 193 -22.96 16.61 -23.72
CA VAL A 193 -22.08 15.87 -22.80
C VAL A 193 -20.87 16.72 -22.39
N ALA A 194 -20.24 17.42 -23.33
CA ALA A 194 -19.06 18.23 -23.07
C ALA A 194 -19.33 19.38 -22.08
N LEU A 195 -20.47 20.06 -22.23
CA LEU A 195 -20.78 21.27 -21.46
C LEU A 195 -21.58 21.01 -20.18
N ARG A 196 -22.35 19.92 -20.11
CA ARG A 196 -23.33 19.70 -19.03
C ARG A 196 -23.05 18.48 -18.16
N PHE A 197 -22.14 17.61 -18.58
CA PHE A 197 -21.81 16.42 -17.80
C PHE A 197 -20.78 16.74 -16.70
N LEU A 198 -21.27 17.09 -15.51
CA LEU A 198 -20.51 17.24 -14.26
C LEU A 198 -19.26 18.18 -14.30
N PRO A 199 -19.29 19.34 -14.97
CA PRO A 199 -18.14 20.25 -14.99
C PRO A 199 -17.81 20.89 -13.62
N GLU A 200 -18.79 21.15 -12.77
CA GLU A 200 -18.55 21.78 -11.46
C GLU A 200 -18.10 20.75 -10.42
N ALA A 201 -18.72 19.57 -10.40
CA ALA A 201 -18.34 18.44 -9.56
C ALA A 201 -16.89 18.01 -9.82
N GLU A 202 -16.45 17.99 -11.08
CA GLU A 202 -15.07 17.69 -11.43
C GLU A 202 -14.09 18.71 -10.81
N LYS A 203 -14.37 20.01 -10.96
CA LYS A 203 -13.53 21.07 -10.37
C LYS A 203 -13.51 21.01 -8.84
N ALA A 204 -14.68 20.78 -8.23
CA ALA A 204 -14.81 20.66 -6.79
C ALA A 204 -14.07 19.41 -6.26
N MET A 205 -14.06 18.31 -7.01
CA MET A 205 -13.28 17.11 -6.68
C MET A 205 -11.77 17.38 -6.77
N ILE A 206 -11.30 18.06 -7.81
CA ILE A 206 -9.88 18.44 -7.92
C ILE A 206 -9.47 19.32 -6.73
N TYR A 207 -10.32 20.27 -6.33
CA TYR A 207 -10.10 21.10 -5.15
C TYR A 207 -10.04 20.26 -3.85
N LEU A 208 -10.97 19.32 -3.66
CA LEU A 208 -10.98 18.43 -2.50
C LEU A 208 -9.74 17.53 -2.47
N ALA A 209 -9.32 16.98 -3.61
CA ALA A 209 -8.08 16.20 -3.73
C ALA A 209 -6.85 17.04 -3.33
N GLY A 210 -6.81 18.32 -3.71
CA GLY A 210 -5.79 19.26 -3.26
C GLY A 210 -5.80 19.46 -1.74
N ARG A 211 -6.98 19.60 -1.12
CA ARG A 211 -7.11 19.71 0.34
C ARG A 211 -6.68 18.43 1.08
N ILE A 212 -6.95 17.26 0.50
CA ILE A 212 -6.47 15.98 1.03
C ILE A 212 -4.95 15.91 0.97
N GLN A 213 -4.35 16.41 -0.10
CA GLN A 213 -2.89 16.51 -0.25
C GLN A 213 -2.28 17.51 0.75
N GLU A 214 -2.86 18.70 0.90
CA GLU A 214 -2.43 19.70 1.90
C GLU A 214 -2.52 19.19 3.33
N ALA A 215 -3.53 18.37 3.61
CA ALA A 215 -3.71 17.74 4.91
C ALA A 215 -2.59 16.72 5.24
N GLY A 216 -1.67 16.42 4.32
CA GLY A 216 -0.60 15.45 4.52
C GLY A 216 -1.12 14.02 4.72
N ALA A 217 -2.33 13.76 4.23
CA ALA A 217 -3.11 12.57 4.56
C ALA A 217 -2.50 11.26 3.99
N MET A 218 -1.54 11.32 3.06
CA MET A 218 -1.05 10.11 2.36
C MET A 218 0.43 10.14 1.96
N GLU A 219 1.11 9.03 2.21
CA GLU A 219 2.45 8.70 1.71
C GLU A 219 2.31 7.75 0.50
N GLY A 220 2.24 8.30 -0.71
CA GLY A 220 2.52 7.57 -1.96
C GLY A 220 4.01 7.58 -2.29
N GLN A 221 4.44 6.97 -3.41
CA GLN A 221 5.85 6.88 -3.86
C GLN A 221 6.61 8.23 -3.90
N GLN A 222 5.91 9.37 -3.78
CA GLN A 222 6.46 10.73 -3.65
C GLN A 222 5.63 11.65 -2.71
N GLY A 223 4.86 11.11 -1.75
CA GLY A 223 4.00 11.91 -0.86
C GLY A 223 2.73 12.49 -1.51
N GLN A 224 2.22 11.84 -2.56
CA GLN A 224 0.96 12.21 -3.21
C GLN A 224 -0.09 11.10 -3.05
N PRO A 225 -1.38 11.45 -2.83
CA PRO A 225 -2.46 10.46 -2.77
C PRO A 225 -2.63 9.78 -4.13
N ILE A 226 -2.69 8.46 -4.10
CA ILE A 226 -2.96 7.61 -5.26
C ILE A 226 -4.44 7.26 -5.25
N TYR A 227 -5.16 7.65 -6.31
CA TYR A 227 -6.55 7.28 -6.50
C TYR A 227 -6.66 6.13 -7.49
N THR A 228 -7.54 5.19 -7.18
CA THR A 228 -7.91 4.08 -8.06
C THR A 228 -8.74 4.62 -9.22
N GLY A 229 -8.18 4.59 -10.43
CA GLY A 229 -8.87 5.02 -11.64
C GLY A 229 -9.86 3.96 -12.16
N PRO A 230 -10.73 4.32 -13.11
CA PRO A 230 -11.65 3.36 -13.73
C PRO A 230 -10.89 2.20 -14.38
N ALA A 231 -11.41 0.98 -14.21
CA ALA A 231 -10.84 -0.22 -14.80
C ALA A 231 -10.96 -0.14 -16.34
N LEU A 232 -9.83 0.04 -17.02
CA LEU A 232 -9.79 -0.04 -18.47
C LEU A 232 -10.00 -1.50 -18.90
N PRO A 233 -10.81 -1.78 -19.94
CA PRO A 233 -10.83 -3.11 -20.53
C PRO A 233 -9.40 -3.48 -20.97
N PRO A 234 -8.97 -4.74 -20.79
CA PRO A 234 -7.64 -5.16 -21.19
C PRO A 234 -7.46 -4.88 -22.69
N PRO A 235 -6.28 -4.39 -23.11
CA PRO A 235 -6.01 -4.15 -24.53
C PRO A 235 -6.31 -5.43 -25.32
N LEU A 236 -7.01 -5.29 -26.44
CA LEU A 236 -7.35 -6.41 -27.34
C LEU A 236 -6.10 -7.27 -27.56
N ALA A 237 -6.27 -8.57 -27.34
CA ALA A 237 -5.22 -9.57 -27.28
C ALA A 237 -4.16 -9.44 -28.39
N GLY A 238 -2.95 -9.07 -27.96
CA GLY A 238 -1.71 -9.19 -28.73
C GLY A 238 -0.48 -9.45 -27.85
N ALA A 239 -0.53 -9.17 -26.55
CA ALA A 239 0.55 -9.46 -25.62
C ALA A 239 0.09 -10.46 -24.57
N ARG A 240 0.65 -11.67 -24.65
CA ARG A 240 0.51 -12.74 -23.65
C ARG A 240 1.02 -12.24 -22.29
N SER A 241 0.20 -12.36 -21.25
CA SER A 241 0.60 -12.94 -19.97
C SER A 241 -0.65 -13.19 -19.12
N ALA A 242 -0.74 -14.41 -18.59
CA ALA A 242 -1.75 -14.80 -17.63
C ALA A 242 -1.52 -14.08 -16.29
N HIS A 243 -2.62 -13.71 -15.63
CA HIS A 243 -2.66 -13.09 -14.29
C HIS A 243 -2.04 -11.70 -14.15
N THR A 244 -2.67 -10.71 -14.79
CA THR A 244 -2.52 -9.32 -14.36
C THR A 244 -3.89 -8.67 -14.39
N VAL A 245 -4.41 -8.34 -13.20
CA VAL A 245 -5.47 -7.34 -13.04
C VAL A 245 -5.04 -6.12 -13.85
N ALA A 246 -5.89 -5.66 -14.78
CA ALA A 246 -5.57 -4.55 -15.67
C ALA A 246 -5.04 -3.37 -14.84
N PRO A 247 -4.02 -2.63 -15.32
CA PRO A 247 -3.44 -1.54 -14.53
C PRO A 247 -4.52 -0.48 -14.32
N GLU A 248 -5.04 -0.42 -13.09
CA GLU A 248 -5.84 0.69 -12.61
C GLU A 248 -5.05 1.97 -12.90
N SER A 249 -5.68 2.95 -13.54
CA SER A 249 -5.00 4.20 -13.87
C SER A 249 -4.73 4.97 -12.57
N VAL A 250 -3.54 4.76 -12.03
CA VAL A 250 -3.05 5.48 -10.84
C VAL A 250 -2.87 6.94 -11.21
N SER A 251 -3.72 7.80 -10.66
CA SER A 251 -3.73 9.23 -10.91
C SER A 251 -3.67 10.02 -9.61
N LYS A 252 -3.18 11.26 -9.70
CA LYS A 252 -2.97 12.18 -8.57
C LYS A 252 -4.28 12.75 -8.00
N TRP A 253 -5.37 12.60 -8.73
CA TRP A 253 -6.73 12.98 -8.35
C TRP A 253 -7.71 11.99 -9.00
N PRO A 254 -8.93 11.81 -8.48
CA PRO A 254 -9.91 10.90 -9.07
C PRO A 254 -10.27 11.28 -10.52
N THR A 255 -10.26 10.30 -11.43
CA THR A 255 -10.48 10.53 -12.88
C THR A 255 -11.74 9.88 -13.44
N HIS A 256 -12.64 9.32 -12.62
CA HIS A 256 -13.82 8.62 -13.15
C HIS A 256 -14.78 9.55 -13.92
N ILE A 257 -15.01 10.79 -13.47
CA ILE A 257 -15.89 11.75 -14.16
C ILE A 257 -15.39 12.09 -15.57
N PRO A 258 -14.13 12.57 -15.76
CA PRO A 258 -13.63 12.85 -17.12
C PRO A 258 -13.53 11.58 -17.97
N PHE A 259 -13.22 10.43 -17.39
CA PHE A 259 -13.24 9.16 -18.10
C PHE A 259 -14.64 8.81 -18.63
N THR A 260 -15.67 8.92 -17.80
CA THR A 260 -17.05 8.65 -18.23
C THR A 260 -17.50 9.66 -19.28
N ARG A 261 -17.11 10.93 -19.17
CA ARG A 261 -17.40 11.94 -20.21
C ARG A 261 -16.82 11.52 -21.57
N ASN A 262 -15.56 11.10 -21.59
CA ASN A 262 -14.91 10.62 -22.82
C ASN A 262 -15.56 9.33 -23.33
N TYR A 263 -15.91 8.40 -22.45
CA TYR A 263 -16.63 7.18 -22.80
C TYR A 263 -17.97 7.49 -23.51
N LEU A 264 -18.74 8.44 -22.96
CA LEU A 264 -20.01 8.87 -23.57
C LEU A 264 -19.78 9.47 -24.96
N GLN A 265 -18.76 10.32 -25.11
CA GLN A 265 -18.40 10.97 -26.38
C GLN A 265 -17.88 9.98 -27.45
N GLU A 266 -17.13 8.96 -27.06
CA GLU A 266 -16.51 8.03 -28.00
C GLU A 266 -17.41 6.83 -28.35
N LYS A 267 -18.29 6.41 -27.43
CA LYS A 267 -19.11 5.20 -27.60
C LYS A 267 -20.58 5.51 -27.85
N THR A 268 -21.21 6.27 -26.95
CA THR A 268 -22.68 6.43 -26.98
C THR A 268 -23.13 7.44 -28.04
N VAL A 269 -22.39 8.54 -28.19
CA VAL A 269 -22.71 9.61 -29.16
C VAL A 269 -22.65 9.10 -30.62
N PRO A 270 -21.56 8.43 -31.07
CA PRO A 270 -21.51 7.88 -32.42
C PRO A 270 -22.54 6.77 -32.65
N ALA A 271 -22.84 5.96 -31.62
CA ALA A 271 -23.86 4.93 -31.72
C ALA A 271 -25.26 5.51 -31.96
N LEU A 272 -25.61 6.61 -31.28
CA LEU A 272 -26.87 7.32 -31.49
C LEU A 272 -26.94 7.96 -32.89
N GLN A 273 -25.84 8.53 -33.38
CA GLN A 273 -25.74 9.07 -34.74
C GLN A 273 -25.89 7.97 -35.80
N ALA A 274 -25.24 6.82 -35.63
CA ALA A 274 -25.37 5.68 -36.54
C ALA A 274 -26.81 5.14 -36.55
N LEU A 275 -27.49 5.09 -35.40
CA LEU A 275 -28.89 4.73 -35.30
C LEU A 275 -29.77 5.71 -36.08
N ALA A 276 -29.57 7.02 -35.88
CA ALA A 276 -30.29 8.06 -36.62
C ALA A 276 -30.16 7.88 -38.14
N GLN A 277 -28.93 7.74 -38.63
CA GLN A 277 -28.65 7.52 -40.05
C GLN A 277 -29.29 6.23 -40.57
N LYS A 278 -29.20 5.14 -39.79
CA LYS A 278 -29.83 3.86 -40.13
C LYS A 278 -31.34 3.99 -40.26
N LEU A 279 -32.02 4.69 -39.35
CA LEU A 279 -33.47 4.86 -39.42
C LEU A 279 -33.89 5.69 -40.63
N VAL A 280 -33.13 6.72 -41.00
CA VAL A 280 -33.39 7.53 -42.21
C VAL A 280 -33.26 6.66 -43.45
N VAL A 281 -32.20 5.86 -43.58
CA VAL A 281 -32.04 4.93 -44.72
C VAL A 281 -33.14 3.87 -44.76
N GLN A 282 -33.53 3.33 -43.60
CA GLN A 282 -34.65 2.37 -43.50
C GLN A 282 -35.98 2.98 -43.91
N SER A 283 -36.22 4.25 -43.58
CA SER A 283 -37.44 4.93 -43.99
C SER A 283 -37.51 5.14 -45.50
N ALA A 284 -36.38 5.46 -46.14
CA ALA A 284 -36.28 5.61 -47.59
C ALA A 284 -36.52 4.27 -48.31
N SER A 285 -35.97 3.16 -47.79
CA SER A 285 -36.17 1.84 -48.38
C SER A 285 -37.61 1.35 -48.21
N LEU A 286 -38.23 1.57 -47.05
CA LEU A 286 -39.62 1.19 -46.80
C LEU A 286 -40.60 2.03 -47.65
N ALA A 287 -40.33 3.32 -47.83
CA ALA A 287 -41.11 4.16 -48.73
C ALA A 287 -40.95 3.73 -50.20
N GLY A 288 -39.73 3.41 -50.64
CA GLY A 288 -39.44 2.88 -51.97
C GLY A 288 -40.15 1.54 -52.24
N LEU A 289 -40.10 0.60 -51.29
CA LEU A 289 -40.80 -0.68 -51.40
C LEU A 289 -42.32 -0.51 -51.42
N SER A 290 -42.87 0.38 -50.58
CA SER A 290 -44.32 0.67 -50.56
C SER A 290 -44.78 1.29 -51.88
N THR A 291 -43.97 2.16 -52.48
CA THR A 291 -44.25 2.78 -53.78
C THR A 291 -44.11 1.78 -54.92
N ALA A 292 -43.09 0.92 -54.91
CA ALA A 292 -42.91 -0.15 -55.89
C ALA A 292 -44.06 -1.16 -55.84
N LEU A 293 -44.50 -1.55 -54.64
CA LEU A 293 -45.67 -2.41 -54.45
C LEU A 293 -46.93 -1.76 -55.05
N ALA A 294 -47.15 -0.46 -54.80
CA ALA A 294 -48.26 0.27 -55.40
C ALA A 294 -48.19 0.32 -56.93
N GLY A 295 -46.99 0.54 -57.50
CA GLY A 295 -46.77 0.51 -58.95
C GLY A 295 -47.06 -0.88 -59.56
N LEU A 296 -46.61 -1.96 -58.92
CA LEU A 296 -46.93 -3.32 -59.35
C LEU A 296 -48.43 -3.61 -59.22
N SER A 297 -49.08 -3.11 -58.17
CA SER A 297 -50.52 -3.27 -57.98
C SER A 297 -51.33 -2.54 -59.06
N TYR A 298 -50.86 -1.38 -59.52
CA TYR A 298 -51.45 -0.63 -60.63
C TYR A 298 -51.31 -1.39 -61.95
N LEU A 299 -50.12 -1.93 -62.23
CA LEU A 299 -49.89 -2.78 -63.40
C LEU A 299 -50.72 -4.08 -63.37
N SER A 300 -51.07 -4.56 -62.17
CA SER A 300 -51.93 -5.73 -61.96
C SER A 300 -53.43 -5.45 -62.17
N GLY A 301 -53.83 -4.21 -62.48
CA GLY A 301 -55.20 -3.84 -62.83
C GLY A 301 -56.03 -3.21 -61.71
N LEU A 302 -55.41 -2.85 -60.58
CA LEU A 302 -56.09 -2.08 -59.51
C LEU A 302 -56.21 -0.60 -59.88
N GLY A 303 -57.23 0.08 -59.33
CA GLY A 303 -57.49 1.48 -59.61
C GLY A 303 -56.41 2.40 -59.02
N ALA A 304 -56.13 3.54 -59.67
CA ALA A 304 -55.12 4.50 -59.20
C ALA A 304 -55.34 4.98 -57.75
N TYR A 305 -56.61 5.08 -57.31
CA TYR A 305 -56.98 5.42 -55.93
C TYR A 305 -56.57 4.33 -54.93
N GLU A 306 -56.78 3.06 -55.27
CA GLU A 306 -56.47 1.91 -54.42
C GLU A 306 -54.96 1.72 -54.30
N CYS A 307 -54.22 1.87 -55.40
CA CYS A 307 -52.76 1.83 -55.41
C CYS A 307 -52.15 2.97 -54.58
N GLY A 308 -52.71 4.18 -54.69
CA GLY A 308 -52.32 5.33 -53.87
C GLY A 308 -52.55 5.09 -52.38
N ALA A 309 -53.68 4.47 -52.01
CA ALA A 309 -53.98 4.09 -50.64
C ALA A 309 -52.99 3.04 -50.09
N ILE A 310 -52.62 2.03 -50.88
CA ILE A 310 -51.64 1.01 -50.49
C ILE A 310 -50.27 1.65 -50.22
N ALA A 311 -49.80 2.55 -51.11
CA ALA A 311 -48.54 3.27 -50.91
C ALA A 311 -48.59 4.15 -49.65
N ALA A 312 -49.64 4.96 -49.50
CA ALA A 312 -49.79 5.88 -48.37
C ALA A 312 -49.84 5.13 -47.03
N LEU A 313 -50.57 4.02 -46.95
CA LEU A 313 -50.66 3.20 -45.75
C LEU A 313 -49.30 2.58 -45.39
N GLY A 314 -48.56 2.04 -46.37
CA GLY A 314 -47.22 1.49 -46.16
C GLY A 314 -46.24 2.53 -45.62
N ILE A 315 -46.27 3.75 -46.18
CA ILE A 315 -45.41 4.86 -45.75
C ILE A 315 -45.79 5.34 -44.35
N VAL A 316 -47.07 5.57 -44.07
CA VAL A 316 -47.53 6.07 -42.75
C VAL A 316 -47.24 5.06 -41.64
N LEU A 317 -47.49 3.77 -41.88
CA LEU A 317 -47.25 2.72 -40.89
C LEU A 317 -45.74 2.52 -40.63
N SER A 318 -44.92 2.58 -41.68
CA SER A 318 -43.46 2.48 -41.53
C SER A 318 -42.90 3.68 -40.76
N PHE A 319 -43.31 4.91 -41.10
CA PHE A 319 -42.85 6.12 -40.42
C PHE A 319 -43.28 6.16 -38.96
N ARG A 320 -44.51 5.75 -38.64
CA ARG A 320 -44.97 5.65 -37.25
C ARG A 320 -44.11 4.70 -36.43
N ARG A 321 -43.77 3.52 -36.98
CA ARG A 321 -42.91 2.55 -36.30
C ARG A 321 -41.48 3.06 -36.12
N LEU A 322 -40.92 3.74 -37.12
CA LEU A 322 -39.56 4.27 -37.05
C LEU A 322 -39.46 5.48 -36.11
N GLN A 323 -40.49 6.34 -36.08
CA GLN A 323 -40.62 7.42 -35.11
C GLN A 323 -40.59 6.87 -33.67
N GLN A 324 -41.40 5.85 -33.39
CA GLN A 324 -41.41 5.22 -32.06
C GLN A 324 -40.04 4.64 -31.68
N LYS A 325 -39.33 4.02 -32.63
CA LYS A 325 -37.97 3.52 -32.39
C LYS A 325 -36.98 4.64 -32.09
N TRP A 326 -37.10 5.77 -32.78
CA TRP A 326 -36.25 6.93 -32.54
C TRP A 326 -36.53 7.57 -31.18
N ASP A 327 -37.80 7.77 -30.84
CA ASP A 327 -38.19 8.37 -29.57
C ASP A 327 -37.74 7.48 -28.39
N ALA A 328 -37.90 6.16 -28.51
CA ALA A 328 -37.39 5.19 -27.54
C ALA A 328 -35.86 5.22 -27.45
N ALA A 329 -35.14 5.36 -28.57
CA ALA A 329 -33.68 5.46 -28.56
C ALA A 329 -33.18 6.73 -27.86
N ARG A 330 -33.89 7.86 -28.03
CA ARG A 330 -33.58 9.11 -27.33
C ARG A 330 -33.79 8.96 -25.82
N GLU A 331 -34.95 8.47 -25.41
CA GLU A 331 -35.26 8.25 -23.99
C GLU A 331 -34.28 7.27 -23.34
N TYR A 332 -33.93 6.19 -24.05
CA TYR A 332 -32.90 5.25 -23.61
C TYR A 332 -31.56 5.94 -23.40
N TRP A 333 -31.09 6.73 -24.38
CA TRP A 333 -29.82 7.45 -24.26
C TRP A 333 -29.83 8.47 -23.12
N GLU A 334 -30.93 9.20 -22.92
CA GLU A 334 -31.06 10.10 -21.76
C GLU A 334 -30.93 9.35 -20.44
N SER A 335 -31.54 8.16 -20.34
CA SER A 335 -31.43 7.32 -19.16
C SER A 335 -30.01 6.77 -18.97
N GLU A 336 -29.35 6.36 -20.06
CA GLU A 336 -27.98 5.85 -20.07
C GLU A 336 -26.99 6.92 -19.57
N VAL A 337 -27.07 8.15 -20.09
CA VAL A 337 -26.23 9.27 -19.63
C VAL A 337 -26.45 9.56 -18.14
N ARG A 338 -27.70 9.51 -17.66
CA ARG A 338 -28.01 9.68 -16.23
C ARG A 338 -27.42 8.56 -15.37
N GLU A 339 -27.56 7.30 -15.79
CA GLU A 339 -27.01 6.17 -15.04
C GLU A 339 -25.48 6.15 -15.03
N GLU A 340 -24.83 6.41 -16.16
CA GLU A 340 -23.38 6.50 -16.24
C GLU A 340 -22.84 7.67 -15.39
N GLY A 341 -23.57 8.80 -15.35
CA GLY A 341 -23.28 9.90 -14.43
C GLY A 341 -23.34 9.48 -12.96
N ARG A 342 -24.38 8.75 -12.55
CA ARG A 342 -24.51 8.26 -11.16
C ARG A 342 -23.40 7.27 -10.81
N LYS A 343 -23.04 6.36 -11.73
CA LYS A 343 -21.94 5.42 -11.54
C LYS A 343 -20.61 6.14 -11.38
N ALA A 344 -20.35 7.17 -12.19
CA ALA A 344 -19.13 7.97 -12.11
C ALA A 344 -18.98 8.68 -10.76
N ILE A 345 -20.07 9.25 -10.23
CA ILE A 345 -20.09 9.90 -8.90
C ILE A 345 -19.82 8.88 -7.78
N ARG A 346 -20.49 7.73 -7.79
CA ARG A 346 -20.26 6.70 -6.76
C ARG A 346 -18.84 6.13 -6.81
N ALA A 347 -18.28 5.97 -8.01
CA ALA A 347 -16.92 5.49 -8.18
C ALA A 347 -15.88 6.51 -7.67
N THR A 348 -16.10 7.80 -7.94
CA THR A 348 -15.26 8.88 -7.39
C THR A 348 -15.37 8.99 -5.88
N GLU A 349 -16.58 8.89 -5.32
CA GLU A 349 -16.78 8.85 -3.88
C GLU A 349 -16.04 7.68 -3.24
N ALA A 350 -16.18 6.47 -3.80
CA ALA A 350 -15.53 5.27 -3.28
C ALA A 350 -13.99 5.37 -3.31
N SER A 351 -13.40 5.88 -4.40
CA SER A 351 -11.94 6.02 -4.48
C SER A 351 -11.39 7.07 -3.51
N VAL A 352 -12.14 8.13 -3.22
CA VAL A 352 -11.74 9.14 -2.24
C VAL A 352 -11.96 8.66 -0.81
N ALA A 353 -13.08 7.98 -0.55
CA ALA A 353 -13.38 7.38 0.74
C ALA A 353 -12.32 6.34 1.13
N GLU A 354 -11.85 5.53 0.18
CA GLU A 354 -10.74 4.59 0.42
C GLU A 354 -9.45 5.31 0.83
N VAL A 355 -9.14 6.43 0.16
CA VAL A 355 -7.99 7.26 0.51
C VAL A 355 -8.13 7.88 1.90
N LEU A 356 -9.34 8.33 2.25
CA LEU A 356 -9.61 8.96 3.53
C LEU A 356 -9.62 7.95 4.69
N ASP A 357 -10.13 6.74 4.48
CA ASP A 357 -10.10 5.65 5.46
C ASP A 357 -8.65 5.21 5.76
N LYS A 358 -7.80 5.11 4.72
CA LYS A 358 -6.36 4.87 4.89
C LYS A 358 -5.70 5.99 5.70
N ALA A 359 -6.06 7.25 5.45
CA ALA A 359 -5.57 8.39 6.21
C ALA A 359 -6.09 8.38 7.67
N GLY A 360 -7.33 7.98 7.89
CA GLY A 360 -7.93 7.83 9.23
C GLY A 360 -7.21 6.77 10.06
N LYS A 361 -6.96 5.59 9.48
CA LYS A 361 -6.19 4.50 10.13
C LYS A 361 -4.76 4.93 10.49
N ALA A 362 -4.13 5.74 9.64
CA ALA A 362 -2.82 6.32 9.95
C ALA A 362 -2.88 7.27 11.16
N LEU A 363 -3.97 8.05 11.31
CA LEU A 363 -4.20 8.90 12.48
C LEU A 363 -4.51 8.09 13.75
N ASP A 364 -5.29 7.02 13.67
CA ASP A 364 -5.60 6.17 14.83
C ASP A 364 -4.33 5.46 15.33
N SER A 365 -3.51 4.93 14.42
CA SER A 365 -2.20 4.35 14.77
C SER A 365 -1.28 5.36 15.46
N ARG A 366 -1.47 6.67 15.25
CA ARG A 366 -0.74 7.72 15.96
C ARG A 366 -1.21 7.88 17.40
N ALA A 367 -2.51 7.76 17.66
CA ALA A 367 -3.04 7.80 19.02
C ALA A 367 -2.46 6.64 19.85
N ASP A 368 -2.41 5.44 19.27
CA ASP A 368 -1.74 4.29 19.88
C ASP A 368 -0.24 4.55 20.08
N ARG A 369 0.40 5.25 19.14
CA ARG A 369 1.81 5.65 19.24
C ARG A 369 2.07 6.67 20.35
N THR A 370 1.12 7.57 20.64
CA THR A 370 1.25 8.47 21.79
C THR A 370 1.20 7.73 23.12
N ALA A 371 0.41 6.66 23.22
CA ALA A 371 0.43 5.78 24.37
C ALA A 371 1.77 5.02 24.48
N GLN A 372 2.33 4.54 23.35
CA GLN A 372 3.68 3.94 23.32
C GLN A 372 4.76 4.92 23.80
N LEU A 373 4.68 6.20 23.47
CA LEU A 373 5.64 7.21 23.98
C LEU A 373 5.56 7.37 25.51
N GLU A 374 4.38 7.24 26.10
CA GLU A 374 4.23 7.24 27.55
C GLU A 374 4.84 5.99 28.19
N GLU A 375 4.71 4.83 27.54
CA GLU A 375 5.36 3.58 27.94
C GLU A 375 6.89 3.69 27.84
N LEU A 376 7.44 4.21 26.74
CA LEU A 376 8.88 4.43 26.57
C LEU A 376 9.45 5.35 27.66
N ARG A 377 8.75 6.45 27.98
CA ARG A 377 9.13 7.32 29.10
C ARG A 377 9.09 6.61 30.45
N ASN A 378 8.17 5.66 30.63
CA ASN A 378 8.12 4.85 31.86
C ASN A 378 9.27 3.84 31.90
N ILE A 379 9.61 3.21 30.78
CA ILE A 379 10.76 2.31 30.65
C ILE A 379 12.06 3.08 30.96
N GLU A 380 12.24 4.29 30.44
CA GLU A 380 13.43 5.09 30.73
C GLU A 380 13.57 5.40 32.23
N LYS A 381 12.46 5.74 32.91
CA LYS A 381 12.44 5.94 34.37
C LYS A 381 12.82 4.67 35.13
N VAL A 382 12.38 3.50 34.67
CA VAL A 382 12.70 2.20 35.29
C VAL A 382 14.19 1.87 35.10
N ILE A 383 14.73 2.10 33.90
CA ILE A 383 16.17 1.91 33.61
C ILE A 383 17.00 2.82 34.51
N ALA A 384 16.66 4.11 34.63
CA ALA A 384 17.37 5.05 35.50
C ALA A 384 17.35 4.62 36.98
N ARG A 385 16.21 4.15 37.48
CA ARG A 385 16.10 3.62 38.85
C ARG A 385 16.95 2.37 39.06
N ALA A 386 17.01 1.49 38.06
CA ALA A 386 17.81 0.27 38.12
C ALA A 386 19.32 0.58 38.10
N GLU A 387 19.74 1.56 37.30
CA GLU A 387 21.13 2.07 37.28
C GLU A 387 21.51 2.71 38.63
N GLU A 388 20.64 3.52 39.23
CA GLU A 388 20.86 4.09 40.57
C GLU A 388 20.93 3.02 41.66
N ALA A 389 20.05 2.01 41.61
CA ALA A 389 20.07 0.90 42.55
C ALA A 389 21.36 0.07 42.41
N LEU A 390 21.81 -0.18 41.19
CA LEU A 390 23.08 -0.86 40.91
C LEU A 390 24.27 -0.04 41.38
N ALA A 391 24.23 1.30 41.30
CA ALA A 391 25.28 2.16 41.82
C ALA A 391 25.37 2.16 43.36
N ARG A 392 24.26 1.90 44.05
CA ARG A 392 24.20 1.81 45.53
C ARG A 392 24.70 0.46 46.06
N ILE A 393 24.58 -0.61 45.27
CA ILE A 393 25.06 -1.94 45.62
C ILE A 393 26.52 -2.05 45.17
N LYS A 394 27.46 -1.84 46.11
CA LYS A 394 28.90 -2.02 45.87
C LYS A 394 29.32 -3.47 46.05
#